data_AF-A0AAI8L031-F1
#
_entry.id   AF-A0AAI8L031-F1
#
_cell.length_a   1.000
_cell.length_b   1.000
_cell.length_c   1.000
_cell.angle_alpha   90.00
_cell.angle_beta   90.00
_cell.angle_gamma   90.00
#
_symmetry.space_group_name_H-M   'P 1'
#
loop_
_entity.id
_entity.type
_entity.pdbx_description
1 polymer ?
#
loop_
_entity_poly.entity_id
_entity_poly.type
_entity_poly.pdbx_seq_one_letter_code
_entity_poly.pdbx_strand_id
1 'polypeptide(L)'
;MNRSQREAAVRQLMERATPQVPADLYGDAVRRGTRMLRRRVVARRLMWLALFAAGVAFTVWALTARPWVEPPSTTTPPMTGW
;
A
#
# COMPACT_ATOMS: atom_id res chain seq x y z
N MET A 1 13.88 26.03 -31.77
CA MET A 1 12.59 25.37 -32.13
C MET A 1 11.47 26.37 -31.83
N ASN A 2 10.89 26.97 -32.86
CA ASN A 2 9.95 28.08 -32.71
C ASN A 2 8.54 27.58 -32.33
N ARG A 3 7.80 28.38 -31.55
CA ARG A 3 6.43 28.08 -31.08
C ARG A 3 5.48 27.75 -32.24
N SER A 4 5.65 28.44 -33.37
CA SER A 4 4.92 28.22 -34.62
C SER A 4 5.11 26.82 -35.22
N GLN A 5 6.32 26.25 -35.14
CA GLN A 5 6.58 24.89 -35.62
C GLN A 5 5.90 23.84 -34.73
N ARG A 6 5.81 24.10 -33.42
CA ARG A 6 5.08 23.25 -32.49
C ARG A 6 3.58 23.26 -32.78
N GLU A 7 3.01 24.44 -33.00
CA GLU A 7 1.58 24.58 -33.32
C GLU A 7 1.23 23.91 -34.65
N ALA A 8 2.06 24.07 -35.69
CA ALA A 8 1.89 23.39 -36.97
C ALA A 8 1.94 21.86 -36.82
N ALA A 9 2.89 21.34 -36.04
CA ALA A 9 3.01 19.90 -35.79
C ALA A 9 1.82 19.33 -35.01
N VAL A 10 1.32 20.05 -34.00
CA VAL A 10 0.12 19.66 -33.24
C VAL A 10 -1.11 19.67 -34.13
N ARG A 11 -1.26 20.70 -34.97
CA ARG A 11 -2.41 20.79 -35.88
C ARG A 11 -2.40 19.66 -36.89
N GLN A 12 -1.24 19.35 -37.47
CA GLN A 12 -1.06 18.22 -38.38
C GLN A 12 -1.33 16.86 -37.72
N LEU A 13 -1.01 16.71 -36.42
CA LEU A 13 -1.30 15.48 -35.67
C LEU A 13 -2.80 15.35 -35.36
N MET A 14 -3.49 16.47 -35.09
CA MET A 14 -4.94 16.49 -34.88
C MET A 14 -5.73 16.31 -36.18
N GLU A 15 -5.22 16.81 -37.30
CA GLU A 15 -5.79 16.63 -38.65
C GLU A 15 -5.64 15.17 -39.14
N ARG A 16 -4.64 14.46 -38.62
CA ARG A 16 -4.51 13.02 -38.84
C ARG A 16 -5.65 12.30 -38.11
N ALA A 17 -6.59 11.79 -38.90
CA ALA A 17 -7.74 11.01 -38.44
C ALA A 17 -7.32 10.00 -37.36
N THR A 18 -8.08 9.99 -36.25
CA THR A 18 -7.85 9.04 -35.15
C THR A 18 -7.85 7.63 -35.72
N PRO A 19 -6.75 6.85 -35.54
CA PRO A 19 -6.69 5.51 -36.10
C PRO A 19 -7.88 4.71 -35.58
N GLN A 20 -8.65 4.10 -36.48
CA GLN A 20 -9.78 3.25 -36.10
C GLN A 20 -9.23 2.03 -35.37
N VAL A 21 -9.29 2.10 -34.04
CA VAL A 21 -8.88 1.00 -33.17
C VAL A 21 -10.01 -0.03 -33.15
N PRO A 22 -9.74 -1.32 -33.45
CA PRO A 22 -10.72 -2.39 -33.31
C PRO A 22 -11.39 -2.38 -31.94
N ALA A 23 -12.73 -2.40 -31.90
CA ALA A 23 -13.52 -2.31 -30.66
C ALA A 23 -13.15 -3.38 -29.60
N ASP A 24 -12.68 -4.55 -30.05
CA ASP A 24 -12.24 -5.65 -29.19
C ASP A 24 -10.91 -5.41 -28.44
N LEU A 25 -10.08 -4.46 -28.88
CA LEU A 25 -8.81 -4.18 -28.22
C LEU A 25 -9.00 -3.60 -26.82
N TYR A 26 -10.06 -2.82 -26.60
CA TYR A 26 -10.39 -2.28 -25.29
C TYR A 26 -10.82 -3.41 -24.33
N GLY A 27 -11.66 -4.33 -24.80
CA GLY A 27 -12.10 -5.50 -24.03
C GLY A 27 -10.94 -6.42 -23.65
N ASP A 28 -10.03 -6.69 -24.59
CA ASP A 28 -8.84 -7.51 -24.37
C ASP A 28 -7.82 -6.86 -23.43
N ALA A 29 -7.62 -5.55 -23.54
CA ALA A 29 -6.73 -4.79 -22.65
C ALA A 29 -7.26 -4.74 -21.22
N VAL A 30 -8.57 -4.54 -21.05
CA VAL A 30 -9.23 -4.58 -19.73
C VAL A 30 -9.16 -6.00 -19.14
N ARG A 31 -9.38 -7.04 -19.96
CA ARG A 31 -9.31 -8.44 -19.52
C ARG A 31 -7.90 -8.86 -19.09
N ARG A 32 -6.84 -8.34 -19.74
CA ARG A 32 -5.44 -8.54 -19.29
C ARG A 32 -5.06 -7.65 -18.11
N GLY A 33 -5.47 -6.37 -18.12
CA GLY A 33 -5.10 -5.37 -17.11
C GLY A 33 -5.74 -5.58 -15.75
N THR A 34 -6.95 -6.14 -15.70
CA THR A 34 -7.65 -6.44 -14.43
C THR A 34 -6.90 -7.42 -13.54
N ARG A 35 -6.13 -8.38 -14.09
CA ARG A 35 -5.28 -9.28 -13.30
C ARG A 35 -4.15 -8.53 -12.59
N MET A 36 -3.50 -7.58 -13.26
CA MET A 36 -2.43 -6.76 -12.66
C MET A 36 -2.98 -5.75 -11.65
N LEU A 37 -4.15 -5.17 -11.91
CA LEU A 37 -4.80 -4.23 -10.98
C LEU A 37 -5.30 -4.95 -9.71
N ARG A 38 -5.90 -6.14 -9.86
CA ARG A 38 -6.31 -6.98 -8.72
C ARG A 38 -5.13 -7.40 -7.86
N ARG A 39 -3.98 -7.74 -8.46
CA ARG A 39 -2.75 -8.05 -7.69
C ARG A 39 -2.30 -6.90 -6.81
N ARG A 40 -2.35 -5.65 -7.31
CA ARG A 40 -1.99 -4.47 -6.50
C ARG A 40 -2.97 -4.25 -5.36
N VAL A 41 -4.27 -4.38 -5.60
CA VAL A 41 -5.30 -4.23 -4.56
C VAL A 41 -5.17 -5.32 -3.49
N VAL A 42 -4.98 -6.58 -3.92
CA VAL A 42 -4.77 -7.71 -3.01
C VAL A 42 -3.48 -7.55 -2.23
N ALA A 43 -2.36 -7.19 -2.88
CA ALA A 43 -1.10 -6.94 -2.20
C ALA A 43 -1.21 -5.80 -1.17
N ARG A 44 -1.91 -4.71 -1.51
CA ARG A 44 -2.14 -3.60 -0.57
C ARG A 44 -3.01 -4.03 0.61
N ARG A 45 -4.06 -4.83 0.37
CA ARG A 45 -4.91 -5.40 1.42
C ARG A 45 -4.13 -6.35 2.32
N LEU A 46 -3.34 -7.26 1.73
CA LEU A 46 -2.48 -8.18 2.48
C LEU A 46 -1.44 -7.44 3.30
N MET A 47 -0.82 -6.39 2.74
CA MET A 47 0.10 -5.52 3.47
C MET A 47 -0.59 -4.85 4.66
N TRP A 48 -1.78 -4.29 4.47
CA TRP A 48 -2.55 -3.70 5.57
C TRP A 48 -2.96 -4.72 6.64
N LEU A 49 -3.40 -5.91 6.22
CA LEU A 49 -3.73 -7.00 7.14
C LEU A 49 -2.50 -7.46 7.93
N ALA A 50 -1.34 -7.59 7.27
CA ALA A 50 -0.09 -7.95 7.92
C ALA A 50 0.36 -6.88 8.91
N LEU A 51 0.28 -5.60 8.55
CA LEU A 51 0.57 -4.48 9.45
C LEU A 51 -0.37 -4.48 10.66
N PHE A 52 -1.66 -4.70 10.44
CA PHE A 52 -2.65 -4.78 11.51
C PHE A 52 -2.36 -5.97 12.45
N ALA A 53 -2.11 -7.15 11.89
CA ALA A 53 -1.75 -8.34 12.65
C ALA A 53 -0.46 -8.16 13.47
N ALA A 54 0.56 -7.53 12.88
CA ALA A 54 1.79 -7.19 13.59
C ALA A 54 1.55 -6.21 14.74
N GLY A 55 0.71 -5.19 14.53
CA GLY A 55 0.30 -4.25 15.57
C GLY A 55 -0.42 -4.96 16.72
N VAL A 56 -1.40 -5.81 16.42
CA VAL A 56 -2.12 -6.60 17.43
C VAL A 56 -1.17 -7.52 18.19
N ALA A 57 -0.30 -8.26 17.50
CA ALA A 57 0.69 -9.13 18.14
C ALA A 57 1.62 -8.34 19.08
N PHE A 58 2.09 -7.17 18.64
CA PHE A 58 2.90 -6.28 19.47
C PHE A 58 2.14 -5.77 20.70
N THR A 59 0.88 -5.37 20.54
CA THR A 59 0.04 -4.94 21.68
C THR A 59 -0.19 -6.07 22.67
N VAL A 60 -0.52 -7.27 22.19
CA VAL A 60 -0.69 -8.46 23.04
C VAL A 60 0.60 -8.73 23.80
N TRP A 61 1.73 -8.76 23.11
CA TRP A 61 3.04 -8.95 23.73
C TRP A 61 3.33 -7.89 24.80
N ALA A 62 3.08 -6.62 24.50
CA ALA A 62 3.30 -5.51 25.43
C ALA A 62 2.42 -5.63 26.69
N LEU A 63 1.17 -6.06 26.53
CA LEU A 63 0.25 -6.29 27.65
C LEU A 63 0.63 -7.51 28.49
N THR A 64 1.17 -8.57 27.88
CA THR A 64 1.57 -9.79 28.59
C THR A 64 2.92 -9.63 29.28
N ALA A 65 3.91 -9.09 28.59
CA ALA A 65 5.26 -8.93 29.11
C ALA A 65 5.36 -7.75 30.08
N ARG A 66 4.43 -6.78 29.98
CA ARG A 66 4.41 -5.53 30.74
C ARG A 66 5.83 -4.99 30.97
N PRO A 67 6.65 -4.75 29.92
CA PRO A 67 8.06 -4.41 30.07
C PRO A 67 8.29 -3.09 30.81
N TRP A 68 7.23 -2.29 30.95
CA TRP A 68 7.17 -1.01 31.66
C TRP A 68 6.83 -1.15 33.15
N VAL A 69 6.55 -2.37 33.62
CA VAL A 69 6.37 -2.63 35.05
C VAL A 69 7.75 -2.78 35.66
N GLU A 70 8.12 -1.82 36.49
CA GLU A 70 9.26 -1.92 37.38
C GLU A 70 9.15 -3.26 38.13
N PRO A 71 10.16 -4.15 38.05
CA PRO A 71 10.16 -5.37 38.85
C PRO A 71 9.95 -4.95 40.31
N PRO A 72 9.03 -5.59 41.05
CA PRO A 72 8.83 -5.26 42.46
C PRO A 72 10.19 -5.30 43.12
N SER A 73 10.63 -4.15 43.60
CA SER A 73 11.94 -3.97 44.20
C SER A 73 11.98 -4.90 45.40
N THR A 74 12.67 -6.04 45.25
CA THR A 74 12.99 -7.01 46.30
C THR A 74 13.99 -6.41 47.30
N THR A 75 13.72 -5.18 47.73
CA THR A 75 14.50 -4.42 48.70
C THR A 75 13.59 -3.92 49.82
N THR A 76 12.51 -4.65 50.10
CA THR A 76 11.99 -4.68 51.47
C THR A 76 12.56 -5.96 52.08
N PRO A 77 13.57 -5.88 52.95
CA PRO A 77 13.99 -7.06 53.70
C PRO A 77 12.76 -7.65 54.39
N PRO A 78 12.62 -8.98 54.45
CA PRO A 78 11.47 -9.58 55.10
C PRO A 78 11.38 -9.02 56.52
N MET A 79 10.31 -8.28 56.81
CA MET A 79 9.95 -7.99 58.19
C MET A 79 9.56 -9.31 58.83
N THR A 80 10.55 -10.05 59.33
CA THR A 80 10.35 -11.10 60.33
C THR A 80 9.96 -10.41 61.62
N GLY A 81 8.71 -9.97 61.67
CA GLY A 81 8.03 -9.50 62.88
C GLY A 81 7.22 -10.64 63.48
N TRP A 82 7.92 -11.60 64.06
CA TRP A 82 7.44 -12.53 65.09
C TRP A 82 8.61 -12.79 66.04
#